data_AF-A0A965JEX4-F1
#
_entry.id   AF-A0A965JEX4-F1
#
_cell.length_a   1.000
_cell.length_b   1.000
_cell.length_c   1.000
_cell.angle_alpha   90.00
_cell.angle_beta   90.00
_cell.angle_gamma   90.00
#
_symmetry.space_group_name_H-M   'P 1'
#
loop_
_entity.id
_entity.type
_entity.pdbx_description
1 polymer ?
#
loop_
_entity_poly.entity_id
_entity_poly.type
_entity_poly.pdbx_seq_one_letter_code
_entity_poly.pdbx_strand_id
1 'polypeptide(L)'
;NVAQARKFAQSCGATIPDWMDRLFEGLDDHPAARQLVAATIAAEMSRRLYAGGVRNFHFYTLNRAELSFAICHLLGLRPKGAQ
;
A
#
# COMPACT_ATOMS: atom_id res chain seq x y z
N ASN A 1 1.93 -9.48 1.44
CA ASN A 1 2.92 -10.42 2.02
C ASN A 1 4.15 -9.59 2.33
N VAL A 2 4.53 -9.46 3.61
CA VAL A 2 5.62 -8.57 4.05
C VAL A 2 6.98 -9.15 3.69
N ALA A 3 7.18 -10.47 3.84
CA ALA A 3 8.41 -11.15 3.43
C ALA A 3 8.71 -10.96 1.94
N GLN A 4 7.68 -11.01 1.08
CA GLN A 4 7.85 -10.72 -0.35
C GLN A 4 8.20 -9.25 -0.62
N ALA A 5 7.58 -8.31 0.10
CA ALA A 5 7.90 -6.89 -0.01
C ALA A 5 9.36 -6.60 0.40
N ARG A 6 9.85 -7.23 1.49
CA ARG A 6 11.26 -7.15 1.91
C ARG A 6 12.22 -7.63 0.82
N LYS A 7 11.91 -8.76 0.17
CA LYS A 7 12.69 -9.28 -0.97
C LYS A 7 12.73 -8.29 -2.13
N PHE A 8 11.59 -7.71 -2.49
CA PHE A 8 11.54 -6.70 -3.55
C PHE A 8 12.36 -5.47 -3.21
N ALA A 9 12.22 -4.95 -1.98
CA ALA A 9 12.99 -3.79 -1.52
C ALA A 9 14.50 -4.04 -1.62
N GLN A 10 14.97 -5.20 -1.14
CA GLN A 10 16.37 -5.60 -1.25
C GLN A 10 16.83 -5.69 -2.71
N SER A 11 16.02 -6.28 -3.60
CA SER A 11 16.37 -6.42 -5.01
C SER A 11 16.44 -5.10 -5.79
N CYS A 12 15.67 -4.09 -5.40
CA CYS A 12 15.65 -2.78 -6.05
C CYS A 12 16.52 -1.73 -5.33
N GLY A 13 17.19 -2.10 -4.24
CA GLY A 13 18.00 -1.18 -3.43
C GLY A 13 17.16 -0.22 -2.58
N ALA A 14 15.87 -0.47 -2.41
CA ALA A 14 15.01 0.31 -1.53
C ALA A 14 15.20 -0.12 -0.07
N THR A 15 15.21 0.87 0.84
CA THR A 15 15.29 0.63 2.28
C THR A 15 13.90 0.67 2.90
N ILE A 16 13.56 -0.32 3.72
CA ILE A 16 12.34 -0.31 4.55
C ILE A 16 12.70 0.33 5.90
N PRO A 17 12.03 1.42 6.32
CA PRO A 17 12.29 2.02 7.62
C PRO A 17 11.93 1.09 8.77
N ASP A 18 12.72 1.09 9.85
CA ASP A 18 12.52 0.22 11.02
C ASP A 18 11.11 0.35 11.64
N TRP A 19 10.58 1.57 11.71
CA TRP A 19 9.23 1.79 12.25
C TRP A 19 8.15 1.10 11.42
N MET A 20 8.35 1.02 10.09
CA MET A 20 7.41 0.37 9.18
C MET A 20 7.49 -1.13 9.34
N ASP A 21 8.69 -1.68 9.52
CA ASP A 21 8.87 -3.12 9.70
C ASP A 21 8.26 -3.60 11.03
N ARG A 22 8.43 -2.81 12.10
CA ARG A 22 7.83 -3.07 13.43
C ARG A 22 6.30 -3.10 13.41
N LEU A 23 5.65 -2.33 12.53
CA LEU A 23 4.18 -2.37 12.40
C LEU A 23 3.65 -3.72 11.91
N PHE A 24 4.50 -4.54 11.31
CA PHE A 24 4.13 -5.86 10.81
C PHE A 24 4.60 -7.02 11.69
N GLU A 25 5.35 -6.75 12.75
CA GLU A 25 5.77 -7.77 13.72
C GLU A 25 4.54 -8.42 14.38
N GLY A 26 4.53 -9.76 14.43
CA GLY A 26 3.43 -10.52 15.02
C GLY A 26 2.14 -10.59 14.18
N LEU A 27 2.11 -10.00 12.97
CA LEU A 27 0.94 -10.06 12.08
C LEU A 27 1.00 -11.19 11.04
N ASP A 28 1.97 -12.10 11.15
CA ASP A 28 2.20 -13.17 10.17
C ASP A 28 0.99 -14.11 10.06
N ASP A 29 0.40 -14.49 11.19
CA ASP A 29 -0.79 -15.35 11.27
C ASP A 29 -2.11 -14.57 11.20
N HIS A 30 -2.04 -13.24 11.03
CA HIS A 30 -3.20 -12.35 11.01
C HIS A 30 -3.33 -11.62 9.66
N PRO A 31 -3.71 -12.32 8.58
CA PRO A 31 -3.70 -11.77 7.23
C PRO A 31 -4.60 -10.54 7.06
N ALA A 32 -5.75 -10.50 7.73
CA ALA A 32 -6.68 -9.35 7.68
C ALA A 32 -6.08 -8.09 8.34
N ALA A 33 -5.52 -8.23 9.55
CA ALA A 33 -4.86 -7.13 10.26
C ALA A 33 -3.66 -6.60 9.45
N ARG A 34 -2.84 -7.51 8.93
CA ARG A 34 -1.72 -7.15 8.04
C ARG A 34 -2.16 -6.39 6.80
N GLN A 35 -3.27 -6.79 6.17
CA GLN A 35 -3.81 -6.08 5.01
C GLN A 35 -4.30 -4.68 5.39
N LEU A 36 -4.96 -4.51 6.54
CA LEU A 36 -5.42 -3.22 7.02
C LEU A 36 -4.25 -2.25 7.29
N VAL A 37 -3.19 -2.73 7.94
CA VAL A 37 -1.97 -1.95 8.18
C VAL A 37 -1.33 -1.52 6.86
N ALA A 38 -1.16 -2.46 5.92
CA ALA A 38 -0.60 -2.16 4.61
C ALA A 38 -1.46 -1.16 3.81
N ALA A 39 -2.78 -1.29 3.86
CA ALA A 39 -3.71 -0.35 3.23
C ALA A 39 -3.56 1.06 3.80
N THR A 40 -3.49 1.17 5.13
CA THR A 40 -3.37 2.44 5.84
C THR A 40 -2.07 3.16 5.47
N ILE A 41 -0.94 2.44 5.48
CA ILE A 41 0.37 2.99 5.11
C ILE A 41 0.37 3.47 3.65
N ALA A 42 -0.12 2.64 2.73
CA ALA A 42 -0.14 2.97 1.31
C ALA A 42 -1.07 4.15 1.00
N ALA A 43 -2.23 4.22 1.66
CA ALA A 43 -3.17 5.33 1.52
C ALA A 43 -2.58 6.64 2.07
N GLU A 44 -1.98 6.62 3.25
CA GLU A 44 -1.35 7.81 3.84
C GLU A 44 -0.16 8.30 3.00
N MET A 45 0.68 7.39 2.50
CA MET A 45 1.75 7.73 1.56
C MET A 45 1.20 8.39 0.30
N SER A 46 0.14 7.82 -0.29
CA SER A 46 -0.49 8.37 -1.48
C SER A 46 -1.09 9.76 -1.22
N ARG A 47 -1.75 9.94 -0.07
CA ARG A 47 -2.31 11.23 0.36
C ARG A 47 -1.22 12.29 0.52
N ARG A 48 -0.09 11.95 1.14
CA ARG A 48 1.06 12.85 1.31
C ARG A 48 1.69 13.25 -0.03
N LEU A 49 1.87 12.29 -0.94
CA LEU A 49 2.37 12.56 -2.29
C LEU A 49 1.41 13.46 -3.07
N TYR A 50 0.10 13.22 -2.94
CA TYR A 50 -0.93 14.07 -3.54
C TYR A 50 -0.89 15.50 -2.98
N ALA A 51 -0.78 15.66 -1.66
CA ALA A 51 -0.60 16.97 -1.04
C ALA A 51 0.69 17.67 -1.54
N GLY A 52 1.74 16.90 -1.83
CA GLY A 52 2.99 17.37 -2.42
C GLY A 52 2.96 17.62 -3.94
N GLY A 53 1.79 17.56 -4.58
CA GLY A 53 1.63 17.89 -6.01
C GLY A 53 1.66 16.71 -6.98
N VAL A 54 1.89 15.47 -6.51
CA VAL A 54 1.83 14.27 -7.37
C VAL A 54 0.39 14.02 -7.82
N ARG A 55 0.19 13.78 -9.12
CA ARG A 55 -1.15 13.52 -9.70
C ARG A 55 -1.25 12.19 -10.45
N ASN A 56 -0.12 11.56 -10.74
CA ASN A 56 -0.05 10.28 -11.44
C ASN A 56 0.46 9.22 -10.47
N PHE A 57 -0.29 8.13 -10.33
CA PHE A 57 0.07 7.00 -9.48
C PHE A 57 0.14 5.73 -10.32
N HIS A 58 1.17 4.93 -10.11
CA HIS A 58 1.28 3.59 -10.68
C HIS A 58 1.33 2.59 -9.52
N PHE A 59 0.31 1.75 -9.41
CA PHE A 59 0.20 0.74 -8.36
C PHE A 59 0.68 -0.62 -8.87
N TYR A 60 1.69 -1.20 -8.21
CA TYR A 60 2.07 -2.60 -8.41
C TYR A 60 1.04 -3.50 -7.71
N THR A 61 0.01 -3.89 -8.44
CA THR A 61 -1.14 -4.64 -7.90
C THR A 61 -0.81 -6.08 -7.54
N LEU A 62 0.23 -6.66 -8.16
CA LEU A 62 0.59 -8.08 -8.04
C LEU A 62 -0.62 -9.01 -8.26
N ASN A 63 -1.42 -8.69 -9.28
CA ASN A 63 -2.67 -9.39 -9.65
C ASN A 63 -3.75 -9.40 -8.54
N ARG A 64 -3.74 -8.39 -7.65
CA ARG A 64 -4.77 -8.17 -6.61
C ARG A 64 -5.31 -6.75 -6.67
N ALA A 65 -6.63 -6.61 -6.82
CA ALA A 65 -7.27 -5.33 -7.10
C ALA A 65 -7.67 -4.56 -5.83
N GLU A 66 -7.94 -5.26 -4.73
CA GLU A 66 -8.66 -4.75 -3.57
C GLU A 66 -7.97 -3.53 -2.93
N LEU A 67 -6.66 -3.63 -2.69
CA LEU A 67 -5.86 -2.56 -2.07
C LEU A 67 -5.79 -1.32 -2.97
N SER A 68 -5.47 -1.53 -4.26
CA SER A 68 -5.32 -0.43 -5.22
C SER A 68 -6.67 0.26 -5.45
N PHE A 69 -7.75 -0.51 -5.50
CA PHE A 69 -9.12 0.00 -5.60
C PHE A 69 -9.47 0.86 -4.38
N ALA A 70 -9.21 0.37 -3.16
CA ALA A 70 -9.45 1.11 -1.93
C ALA A 70 -8.65 2.41 -1.86
N ILE A 71 -7.37 2.40 -2.25
CA ILE A 71 -6.53 3.61 -2.28
C ILE A 71 -7.06 4.61 -3.30
N CYS A 72 -7.44 4.17 -4.51
CA CYS A 72 -8.10 5.04 -5.50
C CYS A 72 -9.36 5.69 -4.91
N HIS A 73 -10.18 4.94 -4.15
CA HIS A 73 -11.35 5.49 -3.46
C HIS A 73 -10.98 6.54 -2.42
N LEU A 74 -9.94 6.31 -1.62
CA LEU A 74 -9.46 7.26 -0.62
C LEU A 74 -8.90 8.54 -1.25
N LEU A 75 -8.32 8.44 -2.46
CA LEU A 75 -7.88 9.58 -3.26
C LEU A 75 -9.03 10.31 -3.98
N GLY A 76 -10.28 9.93 -3.75
CA GLY A 76 -11.46 10.56 -4.34
C GLY A 76 -11.84 10.06 -5.74
N LEU A 77 -11.12 9.06 -6.27
CA LEU A 77 -11.50 8.42 -7.53
C LEU A 77 -12.67 7.46 -7.30
N ARG A 78 -13.64 7.48 -8.21
CA ARG A 78 -14.80 6.58 -8.19
C ARG A 78 -14.94 5.90 -9.55
N PRO A 79 -15.44 4.66 -9.61
CA PRO A 79 -15.77 4.00 -10.86
C PRO A 79 -16.77 4.86 -11.64
N LYS A 80 -16.46 5.17 -12.90
CA LYS A 80 -17.43 5.80 -13.80
C LYS A 80 -18.30 4.68 -14.36
N GLY A 81 -19.54 4.57 -13.88
CA GLY A 81 -20.50 3.57 -14.35
C GLY A 81 -20.88 2.45 -13.37
N ALA A 82 -20.53 2.58 -12.09
CA ALA A 82 -21.20 1.76 -11.07
C ALA A 82 -22.64 2.26 -10.91
N GLN A 83 -23.56 1.61 -11.62
CA GLN A 83 -24.97 1.56 -11.23
C GLN A 83 -25.12 0.58 -10.07
#